data_AF-A0A6S7ECQ4-F1
#
_entry.id   AF-A0A6S7ECQ4-F1
#
_cell.length_a   1.000
_cell.length_b   1.000
_cell.length_c   1.000
_cell.angle_alpha   90.00
_cell.angle_beta   90.00
_cell.angle_gamma   90.00
#
_symmetry.space_group_name_H-M   'P 1'
#
loop_
_entity.id
_entity.type
_entity.pdbx_description
1 polymer ?
#
loop_
_entity_poly.entity_id
_entity_poly.type
_entity_poly.pdbx_seq_one_letter_code
_entity_poly.pdbx_strand_id
1 'polypeptide(L)'
;MLTLPRIQDLFAHHGAAYYGGEAISQTEHALQCAQLAEQAGESEALIVAALLHDIGHLMLAESITTDMRHQEVAAAALAALFDDEVTAPVRLHVAAKRYLGAIEPAYLDTLSPASVQSLALQGGVFTPTQADTFAAQSHALAAVRLRRYDDLAKVVGLPTPPLAHYMDMARRCLRAA
;
A
#
# COMPACT_ATOMS: atom_id res chain seq x y z
N MET A 1 10.66 -17.02 5.67
CA MET A 1 10.54 -15.75 6.41
C MET A 1 10.99 -14.62 5.49
N LEU A 2 10.29 -13.49 5.51
CA LEU A 2 10.65 -12.35 4.65
C LEU A 2 11.92 -11.67 5.18
N THR A 3 12.80 -11.21 4.27
CA THR A 3 14.04 -10.47 4.57
C THR A 3 14.18 -9.33 3.57
N LEU A 4 15.01 -8.32 3.86
CA LEU A 4 15.23 -7.22 2.90
C LEU A 4 15.75 -7.70 1.53
N PRO A 5 16.73 -8.63 1.43
CA PRO A 5 17.10 -9.20 0.14
C PRO A 5 15.94 -9.90 -0.57
N ARG A 6 15.10 -10.61 0.19
CA ARG A 6 13.94 -11.28 -0.40
C ARG A 6 12.88 -10.29 -0.92
N ILE A 7 12.71 -9.14 -0.26
CA ILE A 7 11.87 -8.05 -0.75
C ILE A 7 12.41 -7.53 -2.08
N GLN A 8 13.72 -7.30 -2.18
CA GLN A 8 14.35 -6.88 -3.44
C GLN A 8 14.16 -7.93 -4.54
N ASP A 9 14.31 -9.22 -4.23
CA ASP A 9 14.06 -10.30 -5.19
C ASP A 9 12.61 -10.28 -5.70
N LEU A 10 11.63 -10.02 -4.84
CA LEU A 10 10.22 -9.93 -5.24
C LEU A 10 10.00 -8.80 -6.26
N PHE A 11 10.54 -7.61 -6.00
CA PHE A 11 10.49 -6.51 -6.97
C PHE A 11 11.24 -6.85 -8.27
N ALA A 12 12.39 -7.51 -8.20
CA ALA A 12 13.18 -7.85 -9.37
C ALA A 12 12.49 -8.88 -10.28
N HIS A 13 11.80 -9.87 -9.72
CA HIS A 13 11.21 -10.97 -10.49
C HIS A 13 9.74 -10.76 -10.84
N HIS A 14 8.99 -10.03 -10.00
CA HIS A 14 7.54 -9.87 -10.15
C HIS A 14 7.13 -8.41 -10.36
N GLY A 15 8.00 -7.46 -10.05
CA GLY A 15 7.67 -6.04 -10.06
C GLY A 15 7.41 -5.44 -11.45
N ALA A 16 7.83 -6.11 -12.53
CA ALA A 16 7.57 -5.70 -13.91
C ALA A 16 6.16 -6.06 -14.42
N ALA A 17 5.37 -6.84 -13.66
CA ALA A 17 3.99 -7.14 -14.00
C ALA A 17 3.12 -5.87 -13.90
N TYR A 18 2.09 -5.78 -14.74
CA TYR A 18 1.12 -4.69 -14.70
C TYR A 18 0.37 -4.65 -13.36
N TYR A 19 0.17 -3.44 -12.84
CA TYR A 19 -0.56 -3.18 -11.62
C TYR A 19 -2.07 -3.22 -11.87
N GLY A 20 -2.74 -4.33 -11.54
CA GLY A 20 -4.21 -4.40 -11.60
C GLY A 20 -4.85 -4.10 -12.97
N GLY A 21 -4.10 -4.24 -14.07
CA GLY A 21 -4.54 -3.86 -15.42
C GLY A 21 -4.33 -2.38 -15.78
N GLU A 22 -3.74 -1.58 -14.89
CA GLU A 22 -3.29 -0.22 -15.16
C GLU A 22 -2.00 -0.24 -16.00
N ALA A 23 -1.74 0.85 -16.74
CA ALA A 23 -0.58 0.99 -17.63
C ALA A 23 0.75 1.29 -16.89
N ILE A 24 0.89 0.83 -15.66
CA ILE A 24 2.05 1.01 -14.78
C ILE A 24 2.42 -0.34 -14.16
N SER A 25 3.70 -0.58 -13.94
CA SER A 25 4.18 -1.79 -13.26
C SER A 25 4.00 -1.71 -11.75
N GLN A 26 4.00 -2.87 -11.08
CA GLN A 26 3.97 -2.97 -9.62
C GLN A 26 5.14 -2.19 -8.96
N THR A 27 6.35 -2.26 -9.54
CA THR A 27 7.51 -1.51 -9.05
C THR A 27 7.31 0.00 -9.21
N GLU A 28 6.87 0.46 -10.38
CA GLU A 28 6.66 1.90 -10.61
C GLU A 28 5.60 2.47 -9.66
N HIS A 29 4.48 1.75 -9.46
CA HIS A 29 3.46 2.13 -8.50
C HIS A 29 4.03 2.25 -7.07
N ALA A 30 4.74 1.22 -6.59
CA ALA A 30 5.36 1.23 -5.27
C ALA A 30 6.34 2.40 -5.07
N LEU A 31 7.17 2.70 -6.07
CA LEU A 31 8.14 3.80 -6.01
C LEU A 31 7.46 5.17 -6.00
N GLN A 32 6.36 5.33 -6.75
CA GLN A 32 5.57 6.56 -6.74
C GLN A 32 4.86 6.77 -5.40
N CYS A 33 4.31 5.71 -4.80
CA CYS A 33 3.74 5.76 -3.45
C CYS A 33 4.76 6.24 -2.43
N ALA A 34 5.96 5.65 -2.44
CA ALA A 34 7.05 6.04 -1.54
C ALA A 34 7.51 7.49 -1.79
N GLN A 35 7.62 7.90 -3.05
CA GLN A 35 8.00 9.27 -3.42
C GLN A 35 6.98 10.30 -2.94
N LEU A 36 5.69 10.04 -3.11
CA LEU A 36 4.63 10.94 -2.66
C LEU A 36 4.63 11.09 -1.13
N ALA A 37 4.85 9.98 -0.40
CA ALA A 37 5.00 10.02 1.05
C ALA A 37 6.25 10.82 1.47
N GLU A 38 7.39 10.63 0.79
CA GLU A 38 8.62 11.36 1.06
C GLU A 38 8.45 12.86 0.80
N GLN A 39 7.83 13.24 -0.32
CA GLN A 39 7.55 14.63 -0.68
C GLN A 39 6.57 15.31 0.29
N ALA A 40 5.66 14.53 0.88
CA ALA A 40 4.74 15.01 1.92
C ALA A 40 5.41 15.19 3.30
N GLY A 41 6.69 14.81 3.44
CA GLY A 41 7.43 14.92 4.70
C GLY A 41 7.02 13.89 5.76
N GLU A 42 6.51 12.73 5.32
CA GLU A 42 6.13 11.64 6.22
C GLU A 42 7.37 11.01 6.90
N SER A 43 7.13 10.26 7.99
CA SER A 43 8.20 9.50 8.65
C SER A 43 8.75 8.40 7.74
N GLU A 44 10.02 8.00 7.96
CA GLU A 44 10.61 6.88 7.20
C GLU A 44 9.77 5.61 7.31
N ALA A 45 9.14 5.36 8.45
CA ALA A 45 8.24 4.22 8.63
C ALA A 45 7.03 4.27 7.68
N LEU A 46 6.39 5.43 7.51
CA LEU A 46 5.25 5.54 6.59
C LEU A 46 5.68 5.57 5.11
N ILE A 47 6.86 6.12 4.80
CA ILE A 47 7.45 6.03 3.45
C ILE A 47 7.70 4.55 3.08
N VAL A 48 8.27 3.78 4.02
CA VAL A 48 8.49 2.34 3.85
C VAL A 48 7.16 1.58 3.77
N ALA A 49 6.16 1.96 4.57
CA ALA A 49 4.83 1.39 4.46
C ALA A 49 4.21 1.65 3.08
N ALA A 50 4.33 2.87 2.54
CA ALA A 50 3.85 3.22 1.21
C ALA A 50 4.56 2.41 0.11
N LEU A 51 5.88 2.22 0.21
CA LEU A 51 6.63 1.35 -0.70
C LEU A 51 6.12 -0.10 -0.68
N LEU A 52 5.82 -0.63 0.50
CA LEU A 52 5.60 -2.06 0.72
C LEU A 52 4.13 -2.47 0.87
N HIS A 53 3.18 -1.54 0.78
CA HIS A 53 1.77 -1.83 1.07
C HIS A 53 1.18 -2.94 0.21
N ASP A 54 1.61 -2.99 -1.04
CA ASP A 54 1.16 -3.94 -2.05
C ASP A 54 2.12 -5.11 -2.30
N ILE A 55 3.14 -5.31 -1.45
CA ILE A 55 4.08 -6.45 -1.59
C ILE A 55 3.35 -7.81 -1.51
N GLY A 56 2.16 -7.85 -0.91
CA GLY A 56 1.28 -9.01 -0.94
C GLY A 56 0.98 -9.46 -2.38
N HIS A 57 0.80 -8.53 -3.32
CA HIS A 57 0.61 -8.83 -4.75
C HIS A 57 1.84 -9.45 -5.40
N LEU A 58 3.05 -9.15 -4.92
CA LEU A 58 4.28 -9.77 -5.43
C LEU A 58 4.53 -11.15 -4.84
N MET A 59 4.06 -11.37 -3.61
CA MET A 59 4.15 -12.65 -2.92
C MET A 59 3.11 -13.67 -3.39
N LEU A 60 1.96 -13.17 -3.84
CA LEU A 60 0.84 -13.95 -4.34
C LEU A 60 0.87 -13.91 -5.88
N ALA A 61 0.65 -15.04 -6.55
CA ALA A 61 0.32 -15.02 -7.98
C ALA A 61 -1.15 -14.61 -8.14
N GLU A 62 -1.47 -13.37 -7.79
CA GLU A 62 -2.83 -12.97 -7.44
C GLU A 62 -3.83 -13.04 -8.61
N SER A 63 -5.08 -13.37 -8.27
CA SER A 63 -6.21 -13.43 -9.20
C SER A 63 -6.98 -12.12 -9.24
N ILE A 64 -7.37 -11.67 -10.44
CA ILE A 64 -8.21 -10.48 -10.65
C ILE A 64 -9.69 -10.65 -10.25
N THR A 65 -10.11 -11.87 -9.87
CA THR A 65 -11.52 -12.20 -9.60
C THR A 65 -11.87 -12.32 -8.12
N THR A 66 -10.87 -12.35 -7.24
CA THR A 66 -11.07 -12.65 -5.82
C THR A 66 -10.21 -11.72 -4.98
N ASP A 67 -10.78 -11.11 -3.94
CA ASP A 67 -9.99 -10.42 -2.92
C ASP A 67 -9.15 -11.43 -2.14
N MET A 68 -7.85 -11.52 -2.46
CA MET A 68 -6.91 -12.41 -1.76
C MET A 68 -6.35 -11.80 -0.48
N ARG A 69 -6.86 -10.62 -0.07
CA ARG A 69 -6.47 -9.92 1.16
C ARG A 69 -4.97 -9.66 1.21
N HIS A 70 -4.41 -9.15 0.11
CA HIS A 70 -2.98 -8.90 -0.03
C HIS A 70 -2.41 -8.03 1.10
N GLN A 71 -3.20 -7.09 1.62
CA GLN A 71 -2.85 -6.24 2.77
C GLN A 71 -2.57 -7.04 4.05
N GLU A 72 -3.30 -8.14 4.28
CA GLU A 72 -3.12 -8.98 5.46
C GLU A 72 -1.87 -9.85 5.33
N VAL A 73 -1.65 -10.39 4.12
CA VAL A 73 -0.47 -11.20 3.77
C VAL A 73 0.80 -10.35 3.88
N ALA A 74 0.77 -9.15 3.30
CA ALA A 74 1.86 -8.18 3.37
C ALA A 74 2.19 -7.83 4.83
N ALA A 75 1.20 -7.36 5.60
CA ALA A 75 1.43 -6.94 6.98
C ALA A 75 1.91 -8.10 7.87
N ALA A 76 1.36 -9.31 7.71
CA ALA A 76 1.82 -10.49 8.45
C ALA A 76 3.27 -10.87 8.11
N ALA A 77 3.65 -10.80 6.84
CA ALA A 77 5.02 -11.11 6.42
C ALA A 77 6.03 -10.04 6.88
N LEU A 78 5.62 -8.77 6.86
CA LEU A 78 6.44 -7.62 7.25
C LEU A 78 6.62 -7.50 8.78
N ALA A 79 5.70 -8.03 9.59
CA ALA A 79 5.78 -8.00 11.05
C ALA A 79 7.00 -8.71 11.66
N ALA A 80 7.66 -9.58 10.88
CA ALA A 80 8.92 -10.19 11.26
C ALA A 80 10.12 -9.22 11.15
N LEU A 81 9.96 -8.09 10.47
CA LEU A 81 11.02 -7.13 10.16
C LEU A 81 10.76 -5.73 10.72
N PHE A 82 9.49 -5.31 10.79
CA PHE A 82 9.09 -3.93 11.10
C PHE A 82 8.05 -3.86 12.21
N ASP A 83 8.06 -2.77 12.98
CA ASP A 83 7.03 -2.48 13.98
C ASP A 83 5.73 -1.96 13.34
N ASP A 84 4.73 -1.69 14.17
CA ASP A 84 3.37 -1.30 13.75
C ASP A 84 3.33 0.01 12.95
N GLU A 85 4.30 0.90 13.13
CA GLU A 85 4.41 2.14 12.33
C GLU A 85 4.53 1.86 10.83
N VAL A 86 5.09 0.70 10.44
CA VAL A 86 5.12 0.22 9.05
C VAL A 86 3.94 -0.71 8.78
N THR A 87 3.75 -1.72 9.63
CA THR A 87 2.84 -2.84 9.28
C THR A 87 1.37 -2.50 9.42
N ALA A 88 0.99 -1.59 10.33
CA ALA A 88 -0.41 -1.22 10.52
C ALA A 88 -0.95 -0.39 9.33
N PRO A 89 -0.28 0.66 8.82
CA PRO A 89 -0.71 1.34 7.61
C PRO A 89 -0.83 0.39 6.40
N VAL A 90 0.12 -0.55 6.24
CA VAL A 90 0.05 -1.59 5.20
C VAL A 90 -1.21 -2.44 5.38
N ARG A 91 -1.51 -2.93 6.58
CA ARG A 91 -2.71 -3.75 6.84
C ARG A 91 -4.01 -2.99 6.56
N LEU A 92 -4.02 -1.70 6.90
CA LEU A 92 -5.22 -0.88 6.93
C LEU A 92 -5.53 -0.16 5.61
N HIS A 93 -4.63 -0.18 4.61
CA HIS A 93 -4.83 0.64 3.39
C HIS A 93 -6.11 0.27 2.60
N VAL A 94 -6.52 -1.01 2.58
CA VAL A 94 -7.81 -1.41 1.98
C VAL A 94 -8.99 -0.86 2.77
N ALA A 95 -8.94 -0.92 4.11
CA ALA A 95 -9.97 -0.35 4.96
C ALA A 95 -10.02 1.19 4.82
N ALA A 96 -8.87 1.84 4.63
CA ALA A 96 -8.77 3.28 4.39
C ALA A 96 -9.49 3.69 3.09
N LYS A 97 -9.41 2.88 2.01
CA LYS A 97 -10.22 3.12 0.79
C LYS A 97 -11.71 3.13 1.10
N ARG A 98 -12.17 2.12 1.82
CA ARG A 98 -13.59 1.94 2.18
C ARG A 98 -14.08 3.07 3.08
N TYR A 99 -13.21 3.55 3.97
CA TYR A 99 -13.44 4.70 4.83
C TYR A 99 -13.56 6.00 4.05
N LEU A 100 -12.57 6.32 3.20
CA LEU A 100 -12.60 7.53 2.37
C LEU A 100 -13.85 7.59 1.49
N GLY A 101 -14.23 6.46 0.88
CA GLY A 101 -15.47 6.37 0.11
C GLY A 101 -16.76 6.58 0.91
N ALA A 102 -16.72 6.39 2.24
CA ALA A 102 -17.85 6.64 3.13
C ALA A 102 -17.92 8.10 3.61
N ILE A 103 -16.77 8.71 3.90
CA ILE A 103 -16.72 10.05 4.51
C ILE A 103 -16.52 11.19 3.50
N GLU A 104 -16.03 10.91 2.31
CA GLU A 104 -15.76 11.87 1.25
C GLU A 104 -16.40 11.39 -0.06
N PRO A 105 -17.68 11.71 -0.35
CA PRO A 105 -18.37 11.17 -1.53
C PRO A 105 -17.63 11.39 -2.86
N ALA A 106 -16.97 12.55 -3.01
CA ALA A 106 -16.18 12.89 -4.20
C ALA A 106 -14.91 12.05 -4.37
N TYR A 107 -14.45 11.34 -3.33
CA TYR A 107 -13.29 10.46 -3.41
C TYR A 107 -13.54 9.28 -4.36
N LEU A 108 -14.78 8.78 -4.43
CA LEU A 108 -15.12 7.66 -5.32
C LEU A 108 -14.89 8.02 -6.80
N ASP A 109 -15.08 9.28 -7.16
CA ASP A 109 -14.87 9.78 -8.53
C ASP A 109 -13.38 9.86 -8.90
N THR A 110 -12.47 9.77 -7.91
CA THR A 110 -11.02 9.79 -8.14
C THR A 110 -10.42 8.40 -8.29
N LEU A 111 -11.19 7.34 -7.98
CA LEU A 111 -10.69 5.97 -8.04
C LEU A 111 -10.46 5.52 -9.49
N SER A 112 -9.35 4.83 -9.72
CA SER A 112 -9.11 4.18 -10.99
C SER A 112 -10.05 2.98 -11.20
N PRO A 113 -10.27 2.51 -12.45
CA PRO A 113 -11.13 1.37 -12.70
C PRO A 113 -10.78 0.12 -11.87
N ALA A 114 -9.48 -0.16 -11.70
CA ALA A 114 -9.01 -1.27 -10.85
C ALA A 114 -9.36 -1.07 -9.37
N SER A 115 -9.26 0.16 -8.87
CA SER A 115 -9.62 0.50 -7.48
C SER A 115 -11.13 0.41 -7.22
N VAL A 116 -11.97 0.77 -8.20
CA VAL A 116 -13.44 0.60 -8.15
C VAL A 116 -13.82 -0.87 -8.13
N GLN A 117 -13.24 -1.69 -9.02
CA GLN A 117 -13.51 -3.13 -9.06
C GLN A 117 -13.12 -3.81 -7.75
N SER A 118 -11.91 -3.55 -7.25
CA SER A 118 -11.45 -4.11 -5.98
C SER A 118 -12.27 -3.64 -4.79
N LEU A 119 -12.77 -2.39 -4.78
CA LEU A 119 -13.66 -1.90 -3.71
C LEU A 119 -14.93 -2.74 -3.60
N ALA A 120 -15.53 -3.14 -4.74
CA ALA A 120 -16.71 -4.01 -4.74
C ALA A 120 -16.40 -5.39 -4.15
N LEU A 121 -15.26 -5.98 -4.51
CA LEU A 121 -14.82 -7.28 -3.98
C LEU A 121 -14.46 -7.21 -2.48
N GLN A 122 -14.02 -6.05 -2.00
CA GLN A 122 -13.60 -5.79 -0.62
C GLN A 122 -14.75 -5.39 0.32
N GLY A 123 -16.00 -5.51 -0.14
CA GLY A 123 -17.20 -5.25 0.67
C GLY A 123 -17.70 -3.80 0.63
N GLY A 124 -17.33 -3.02 -0.38
CA GLY A 124 -17.87 -1.69 -0.64
C GLY A 124 -17.45 -0.62 0.37
N VAL A 125 -18.05 0.57 0.27
CA VAL A 125 -17.81 1.66 1.23
C VAL A 125 -18.28 1.27 2.62
N PHE A 126 -17.65 1.84 3.65
CA PHE A 126 -18.08 1.61 5.03
C PHE A 126 -19.47 2.20 5.32
N THR A 127 -20.20 1.56 6.22
CA THR A 127 -21.32 2.19 6.92
C THR A 127 -20.79 3.24 7.92
N PRO A 128 -21.64 4.17 8.41
CA PRO A 128 -21.21 5.15 9.43
C PRO A 128 -20.55 4.49 10.65
N THR A 129 -21.13 3.42 11.19
CA THR A 129 -20.56 2.70 12.34
C THR A 129 -19.21 2.05 12.03
N GLN A 130 -19.04 1.51 10.82
CA GLN A 130 -17.75 0.96 10.39
C GLN A 130 -16.70 2.07 10.23
N ALA A 131 -17.11 3.23 9.70
CA ALA A 131 -16.24 4.39 9.56
C ALA A 131 -15.79 4.93 10.92
N ASP A 132 -16.69 5.05 11.90
CA ASP A 132 -16.37 5.45 13.28
C ASP A 132 -15.40 4.44 13.92
N THR A 133 -15.65 3.14 13.73
CA THR A 133 -14.79 2.07 14.26
C THR A 133 -13.39 2.14 13.65
N PHE A 134 -13.28 2.37 12.34
CA PHE A 134 -11.99 2.53 11.66
C PHE A 134 -11.27 3.78 12.14
N ALA A 135 -11.95 4.92 12.22
CA ALA A 135 -11.36 6.19 12.64
C ALA A 135 -10.80 6.13 14.08
N ALA A 136 -11.34 5.27 14.94
CA ALA A 136 -10.86 5.04 16.31
C ALA A 136 -9.61 4.15 16.39
N GLN A 137 -9.19 3.49 15.31
CA GLN A 137 -8.01 2.63 15.32
C GLN A 137 -6.70 3.44 15.38
N SER A 138 -5.72 2.90 16.10
CA SER A 138 -4.35 3.40 15.98
C SER A 138 -3.87 3.26 14.54
N HIS A 139 -3.10 4.24 14.05
CA HIS A 139 -2.61 4.33 12.67
C HIS A 139 -3.66 4.50 11.56
N ALA A 140 -4.96 4.65 11.88
CA ALA A 140 -6.00 4.89 10.87
C ALA A 140 -5.69 6.11 9.99
N LEU A 141 -5.27 7.22 10.60
CA LEU A 141 -4.89 8.43 9.86
C LEU A 141 -3.66 8.23 8.97
N ALA A 142 -2.69 7.42 9.41
CA ALA A 142 -1.51 7.10 8.60
C ALA A 142 -1.91 6.22 7.40
N ALA A 143 -2.80 5.25 7.60
CA ALA A 143 -3.36 4.42 6.53
C ALA A 143 -4.18 5.25 5.52
N VAL A 144 -4.91 6.27 5.98
CA VAL A 144 -5.61 7.22 5.11
C VAL A 144 -4.64 8.03 4.25
N ARG A 145 -3.54 8.53 4.82
CA ARG A 145 -2.51 9.25 4.04
C ARG A 145 -1.84 8.33 3.02
N LEU A 146 -1.44 7.12 3.45
CA LEU A 146 -0.90 6.09 2.55
C LEU A 146 -1.86 5.79 1.41
N ARG A 147 -3.16 5.62 1.70
CA ARG A 147 -4.18 5.35 0.70
C ARG A 147 -4.27 6.44 -0.37
N ARG A 148 -4.13 7.70 0.02
CA ARG A 148 -4.12 8.81 -0.94
C ARG A 148 -2.90 8.74 -1.86
N TYR A 149 -1.74 8.31 -1.36
CA TYR A 149 -0.56 8.09 -2.20
C TYR A 149 -0.79 6.92 -3.17
N ASP A 150 -1.36 5.81 -2.70
CA ASP A 150 -1.78 4.66 -3.53
C ASP A 150 -2.65 5.12 -4.71
N ASP A 151 -3.71 5.90 -4.45
CA ASP A 151 -4.59 6.35 -5.52
C ASP A 151 -3.92 7.29 -6.54
N LEU A 152 -2.96 8.11 -6.10
CA LEU A 152 -2.24 9.07 -6.95
C LEU A 152 -1.07 8.45 -7.74
N ALA A 153 -0.52 7.32 -7.27
CA ALA A 153 0.70 6.69 -7.78
C ALA A 153 0.49 5.84 -9.05
N LYS A 154 -0.10 6.45 -10.09
CA LYS A 154 -0.48 5.76 -11.35
C LYS A 154 -0.02 6.52 -12.60
N VAL A 155 1.04 7.33 -12.46
CA VAL A 155 1.54 8.19 -13.55
C VAL A 155 2.56 7.43 -14.39
N VAL A 156 2.21 7.08 -15.63
CA VAL A 156 3.09 6.35 -16.53
C VAL A 156 4.38 7.13 -16.80
N GLY A 157 5.54 6.48 -16.60
CA GLY A 157 6.85 7.05 -16.91
C GLY A 157 7.29 8.18 -15.97
N LEU A 158 6.64 8.39 -14.82
CA LEU A 158 7.08 9.37 -13.83
C LEU A 158 8.46 8.98 -13.28
N PRO A 159 9.47 9.86 -13.36
CA PRO A 159 10.77 9.59 -12.74
C PRO A 159 10.66 9.56 -11.22
N THR A 160 11.21 8.51 -10.62
CA THR A 160 11.21 8.30 -9.17
C THR A 160 12.64 8.01 -8.66
N PRO A 161 12.93 8.23 -7.37
CA PRO A 161 14.11 7.63 -6.74
C PRO A 161 14.12 6.10 -6.92
N PRO A 162 15.30 5.48 -7.11
CA PRO A 162 15.38 4.05 -7.37
C PRO A 162 15.01 3.24 -6.11
N LEU A 163 14.62 1.98 -6.30
CA LEU A 163 14.29 1.06 -5.19
C LEU A 163 15.36 1.04 -4.09
N ALA A 164 16.64 1.12 -4.44
CA ALA A 164 17.74 1.15 -3.47
C ALA A 164 17.63 2.29 -2.44
N HIS A 165 17.15 3.48 -2.86
CA HIS A 165 16.94 4.64 -1.99
C HIS A 165 15.97 4.29 -0.85
N TYR A 166 14.82 3.71 -1.18
CA TYR A 166 13.82 3.35 -0.18
C TYR A 166 14.15 2.06 0.58
N MET A 167 14.93 1.14 -0.02
CA MET A 167 15.43 -0.04 0.71
C MET A 167 16.46 0.34 1.79
N ASP A 168 17.19 1.44 1.61
CA ASP A 168 18.06 1.98 2.66
C ASP A 168 17.26 2.58 3.82
N MET A 169 16.12 3.24 3.56
CA MET A 169 15.16 3.63 4.60
C MET A 169 14.57 2.40 5.30
N ALA A 170 14.14 1.39 4.53
CA ALA A 170 13.63 0.14 5.10
C ALA A 170 14.66 -0.53 6.03
N ARG A 171 15.96 -0.46 5.71
CA ARG A 171 17.00 -0.98 6.61
C ARG A 171 17.05 -0.24 7.95
N ARG A 172 16.81 1.08 7.97
CA ARG A 172 16.79 1.89 9.20
C ARG A 172 15.52 1.68 10.02
N CYS A 173 14.42 1.26 9.39
CA CYS A 173 13.16 0.94 10.05
C CYS A 173 13.08 -0.49 10.63
N LEU A 174 14.14 -1.31 10.50
CA LEU A 174 14.14 -2.66 11.07
C LEU A 174 13.97 -2.59 12.59
N ARG A 175 13.16 -3.52 13.13
CA ARG A 175 13.00 -3.68 14.58
C ARG A 175 14.34 -3.91 15.25
N ALA A 176 14.53 -3.33 16.42
CA ALA A 176 15.65 -3.72 17.28
C ALA A 176 15.49 -5.20 17.68
N ALA A 177 16.59 -5.94 17.64
CA ALA A 177 16.65 -7.35 18.04
C ALA A 177 16.49 -7.53 19.54
#